data_AF-A0A9X2XYQ8-F1
#
_entry.id   AF-A0A9X2XYQ8-F1
#
_cell.length_a   1.000
_cell.length_b   1.000
_cell.length_c   1.000
_cell.angle_alpha   90.00
_cell.angle_beta   90.00
_cell.angle_gamma   90.00
#
_symmetry.space_group_name_H-M   'P 1'
#
loop_
_entity.id
_entity.type
_entity.pdbx_description
1 polymer ?
#
loop_
_entity_poly.entity_id
_entity_poly.type
_entity_poly.pdbx_seq_one_letter_code
_entity_poly.pdbx_strand_id
1 'polypeptide(L)'
;MKSKAHIKTHPLHPILVAFPIAFFIGAFIFDFLSLATTNLSFWQTGYYLSIAGITGALLAAVPGAVDYFFTVPPNSSAKKRATKHALINLLNVFLFGFAVYYRGTEAASTYVILTIEGIGVILLSIAGWLGGTLVHRNQIGIDHRYAQAGKWKESYFEQSSGKIEVATIDELKVNGLKLLHVAGKRIALGRTEKGYVAFDDHCTHKGGSLADGVLMCNTIHCPWHGSHFDVETGKVKAGPAKQPIATYQVAEQDGKVFLLL
;
A
#
# COMPACT_ATOMS: atom_id res chain seq x y z
N MET A 1 -1.34 3.36 3.87
CA MET A 1 -0.82 2.66 5.08
C MET A 1 0.70 2.65 5.02
N LYS A 2 1.36 3.34 5.95
CA LYS A 2 2.82 3.45 5.94
C LYS A 2 3.48 2.10 6.21
N SER A 3 4.46 1.74 5.38
CA SER A 3 5.37 0.61 5.63
C SER A 3 6.01 0.75 7.01
N LYS A 4 6.26 -0.36 7.70
CA LYS A 4 7.02 -0.39 8.96
C LYS A 4 8.51 -0.61 8.69
N ALA A 5 8.85 -1.24 7.57
CA ALA A 5 10.23 -1.34 7.08
C ALA A 5 10.57 -0.19 6.11
N HIS A 6 10.87 0.99 6.65
CA HIS A 6 11.15 2.19 5.85
C HIS A 6 12.36 2.97 6.36
N ILE A 7 13.02 3.71 5.46
CA ILE A 7 14.00 4.75 5.82
C ILE A 7 13.34 6.10 5.55
N LYS A 8 13.18 6.93 6.59
CA LYS A 8 12.42 8.20 6.54
C LYS A 8 10.98 8.01 6.04
N THR A 9 10.70 8.31 4.78
CA THR A 9 9.40 8.20 4.09
C THR A 9 9.40 7.12 3.01
N HIS A 10 10.54 6.45 2.78
CA HIS A 10 10.72 5.54 1.67
C HIS A 10 10.62 4.08 2.12
N PRO A 11 9.60 3.32 1.66
CA PRO A 11 9.46 1.91 1.99
C PRO A 11 10.58 1.09 1.36
N LEU A 12 11.17 0.16 2.11
CA LEU A 12 12.34 -0.61 1.66
C LEU A 12 11.96 -1.72 0.67
N HIS A 13 10.85 -2.40 0.88
CA HIS A 13 10.46 -3.53 0.04
C HIS A 13 10.29 -3.14 -1.45
N PRO A 14 9.55 -2.06 -1.82
CA PRO A 14 9.45 -1.61 -3.21
C PRO A 14 10.78 -1.19 -3.87
N ILE A 15 11.77 -0.75 -3.08
CA ILE A 15 13.11 -0.41 -3.59
C ILE A 15 13.87 -1.68 -3.93
N LEU A 16 13.82 -2.69 -3.05
CA LEU A 16 14.61 -3.90 -3.18
C LEU A 16 14.06 -4.89 -4.21
N VAL A 17 12.75 -4.91 -4.48
CA VAL A 17 12.16 -5.86 -5.43
C VAL A 17 12.60 -5.66 -6.88
N ALA A 18 13.12 -4.49 -7.25
CA ALA A 18 13.62 -4.24 -8.60
C ALA A 18 14.80 -5.17 -8.98
N PHE A 19 15.67 -5.47 -8.02
CA PHE A 19 16.85 -6.33 -8.23
C PHE A 19 16.48 -7.78 -8.59
N PRO A 20 15.73 -8.54 -7.76
CA PRO A 20 15.37 -9.91 -8.11
C PRO A 20 14.53 -9.99 -9.38
N ILE A 21 13.67 -9.00 -9.65
CA ILE A 21 12.89 -8.97 -10.90
C ILE A 21 13.82 -8.89 -12.11
N ALA A 22 14.74 -7.92 -12.11
CA ALA A 22 15.68 -7.75 -13.21
C ALA A 22 16.60 -8.97 -13.39
N PHE A 23 17.11 -9.52 -12.29
CA PHE A 23 18.06 -10.63 -12.33
C PHE A 23 17.42 -11.96 -12.75
N PHE A 24 16.20 -12.29 -12.29
CA PHE A 24 15.52 -13.52 -12.74
C PHE A 24 15.10 -13.46 -14.21
N ILE A 25 14.60 -12.31 -14.67
CA ILE A 25 14.30 -12.11 -16.09
C ILE A 25 15.58 -12.17 -16.92
N GLY A 26 16.64 -11.51 -16.44
CA GLY A 26 17.94 -11.53 -17.08
C GLY A 26 18.52 -12.94 -17.19
N ALA A 27 18.47 -13.73 -16.11
CA ALA A 27 18.93 -15.11 -16.11
C ALA A 27 18.29 -15.92 -17.24
N PHE A 28 16.96 -15.96 -17.27
CA PHE A 28 16.20 -16.65 -18.32
C PHE A 28 16.59 -16.18 -19.74
N ILE A 29 16.74 -14.87 -19.96
CA ILE A 29 17.15 -14.32 -21.26
C ILE A 29 18.55 -14.80 -21.64
N PHE A 30 19.52 -14.72 -20.73
CA PHE A 30 20.90 -15.09 -21.01
C PHE A 30 21.06 -16.60 -21.23
N ASP A 31 20.33 -17.43 -20.50
CA ASP A 31 20.32 -18.87 -20.74
C ASP A 31 19.66 -19.23 -22.07
N PHE A 32 18.61 -18.51 -22.46
CA PHE A 32 18.01 -18.66 -23.79
C PHE A 32 18.98 -18.24 -24.90
N LEU A 33 19.70 -17.13 -24.71
CA LEU A 33 20.75 -16.69 -25.65
C LEU A 33 21.90 -17.67 -25.73
N SER A 34 22.27 -18.34 -24.63
CA SER A 34 23.27 -19.40 -24.64
C SER A 34 22.83 -20.56 -25.53
N LEU A 35 21.54 -20.95 -25.51
CA LEU A 35 21.02 -21.98 -26.41
C LEU A 35 21.03 -21.52 -27.87
N ALA A 36 20.67 -20.26 -28.14
CA ALA A 36 20.60 -19.72 -29.50
C ALA A 36 21.97 -19.48 -30.16
N THR A 37 22.98 -19.13 -29.36
CA THR A 37 24.31 -18.71 -29.85
C THR A 37 25.42 -19.70 -29.55
N THR A 38 25.16 -20.72 -28.71
CA THR A 38 26.17 -21.66 -28.18
C THR A 38 27.30 -20.99 -27.38
N ASN A 39 27.18 -19.71 -27.02
CA ASN A 39 28.19 -18.97 -26.28
C ASN A 39 28.08 -19.24 -24.77
N LEU A 40 29.07 -19.95 -24.23
CA LEU A 40 29.17 -20.32 -22.81
C LEU A 40 29.22 -19.12 -21.86
N SER A 41 29.63 -17.94 -22.34
CA SER A 41 29.65 -16.71 -21.52
C SER A 41 28.23 -16.31 -21.11
N PHE A 42 27.24 -16.52 -21.98
CA PHE A 42 25.84 -16.23 -21.65
C PHE A 42 25.29 -17.22 -20.62
N TRP A 43 25.66 -18.49 -20.72
CA TRP A 43 25.33 -19.51 -19.71
C TRP A 43 25.87 -19.14 -18.32
N GLN A 44 27.14 -18.74 -18.25
CA GLN A 44 27.76 -18.29 -16.99
C GLN A 44 27.08 -17.04 -16.45
N THR A 45 26.72 -16.10 -17.33
CA THR A 45 25.99 -14.89 -16.95
C THR A 45 24.63 -15.24 -16.34
N GLY A 46 23.87 -16.14 -16.97
CA GLY A 46 22.57 -16.60 -16.47
C GLY A 46 22.65 -17.27 -15.09
N TYR A 47 23.69 -18.07 -14.87
CA TYR A 47 24.01 -18.66 -13.56
C TYR A 47 24.23 -17.60 -12.46
N TYR A 48 25.10 -16.62 -12.70
CA TYR A 48 25.37 -15.57 -11.70
C TYR A 48 24.17 -14.65 -11.46
N LEU A 49 23.40 -14.36 -12.51
CA LEU A 49 22.15 -13.62 -12.38
C LEU A 49 21.11 -14.40 -11.56
N SER A 50 21.01 -15.72 -11.72
CA SER A 50 20.14 -16.55 -10.88
C SER A 50 20.51 -16.46 -9.40
N ILE A 51 21.80 -16.53 -9.07
CA ILE A 51 22.31 -16.36 -7.70
C ILE A 51 21.99 -14.96 -7.18
N ALA A 52 22.33 -13.92 -7.94
CA ALA A 52 22.07 -12.54 -7.56
C ALA A 52 20.57 -12.28 -7.36
N GLY A 53 19.72 -12.89 -8.20
CA GLY A 53 18.27 -12.84 -8.09
C GLY A 53 17.76 -13.47 -6.80
N ILE A 54 18.25 -14.66 -6.45
CA ILE A 54 17.92 -15.32 -5.17
C ILE A 54 18.35 -14.45 -3.99
N THR A 55 19.58 -13.93 -3.98
CA THR A 55 20.07 -13.04 -2.92
C THR A 55 19.21 -11.79 -2.80
N GLY A 56 18.92 -11.12 -3.93
CA GLY A 56 18.06 -9.94 -3.95
C GLY A 56 16.63 -10.23 -3.47
N ALA A 57 16.07 -11.40 -3.81
CA ALA A 57 14.75 -11.81 -3.37
C ALA A 57 14.69 -12.05 -1.86
N LEU A 58 15.71 -12.70 -1.29
CA LEU A 58 15.81 -12.92 0.15
C LEU A 58 15.97 -11.59 0.91
N LEU A 59 16.79 -10.67 0.39
CA LEU A 59 16.94 -9.33 0.96
C LEU A 59 15.62 -8.54 0.90
N ALA A 60 14.87 -8.62 -0.20
CA ALA A 60 13.56 -7.98 -0.32
C ALA A 60 12.49 -8.66 0.55
N ALA A 61 12.59 -9.97 0.79
CA ALA A 61 11.64 -10.71 1.62
C ALA A 61 11.65 -10.26 3.08
N VAL A 62 12.79 -9.80 3.61
CA VAL A 62 12.91 -9.30 5.01
C VAL A 62 11.98 -8.12 5.28
N PRO A 63 12.09 -6.96 4.60
CA PRO A 63 11.15 -5.85 4.80
C PRO A 63 9.73 -6.22 4.35
N GLY A 64 9.58 -7.10 3.36
CA GLY A 64 8.27 -7.61 2.94
C GLY A 64 7.54 -8.40 4.04
N ALA A 65 8.27 -9.21 4.81
CA ALA A 65 7.74 -9.94 5.95
C ALA A 65 7.37 -8.99 7.10
N VAL A 66 8.23 -8.00 7.39
CA VAL A 66 7.92 -6.96 8.38
C VAL A 66 6.61 -6.25 8.02
N ASP A 67 6.45 -5.79 6.79
CA ASP A 67 5.22 -5.15 6.35
C ASP A 67 4.03 -6.12 6.36
N TYR A 68 4.24 -7.39 6.00
CA TYR A 68 3.19 -8.42 6.09
C TYR A 68 2.64 -8.56 7.51
N PHE A 69 3.50 -8.64 8.53
CA PHE A 69 3.08 -8.85 9.91
C PHE A 69 2.60 -7.57 10.60
N PHE A 70 3.21 -6.43 10.29
CA PHE A 70 3.03 -5.19 11.07
C PHE A 70 2.38 -4.03 10.32
N THR A 71 2.25 -4.11 8.99
CA THR A 71 1.56 -3.09 8.17
C THR A 71 0.26 -3.62 7.58
N VAL A 72 0.23 -4.86 7.08
CA VAL A 72 -0.96 -5.41 6.40
C VAL A 72 -2.03 -5.79 7.43
N PRO A 73 -3.24 -5.21 7.38
CA PRO A 73 -4.28 -5.46 8.39
C PRO A 73 -4.71 -6.94 8.41
N PRO A 74 -4.84 -7.56 9.60
CA PRO A 74 -5.36 -8.92 9.71
C PRO A 74 -6.80 -9.01 9.18
N ASN A 75 -7.21 -10.19 8.72
CA ASN A 75 -8.57 -10.47 8.21
C ASN A 75 -9.05 -9.56 7.05
N SER A 76 -8.13 -9.07 6.23
CA SER A 76 -8.43 -8.19 5.09
C SER A 76 -8.22 -8.86 3.73
N SER A 77 -8.81 -8.29 2.67
CA SER A 77 -8.51 -8.68 1.29
C SER A 77 -7.03 -8.45 0.92
N ALA A 78 -6.41 -7.43 1.55
CA ALA A 78 -4.97 -7.17 1.43
C ALA A 78 -4.14 -8.31 2.03
N LYS A 79 -4.50 -8.83 3.22
CA LYS A 79 -3.80 -9.96 3.85
C LYS A 79 -3.85 -11.22 2.99
N LYS A 80 -5.03 -11.58 2.48
CA LYS A 80 -5.19 -12.73 1.57
C LYS A 80 -4.30 -12.59 0.32
N ARG A 81 -4.26 -11.39 -0.26
CA ARG A 81 -3.44 -11.09 -1.44
C ARG A 81 -1.95 -11.11 -1.13
N ALA A 82 -1.54 -10.54 -0.01
CA ALA A 82 -0.16 -10.53 0.46
C ALA A 82 0.35 -11.95 0.73
N THR A 83 -0.48 -12.83 1.32
CA THR A 83 -0.13 -14.25 1.49
C THR A 83 0.09 -14.93 0.13
N LYS A 84 -0.84 -14.77 -0.83
CA LYS A 84 -0.69 -15.34 -2.18
C LYS A 84 0.57 -14.82 -2.87
N HIS A 85 0.82 -13.52 -2.82
CA HIS A 85 2.02 -12.89 -3.35
C HIS A 85 3.30 -13.46 -2.72
N ALA A 86 3.35 -13.59 -1.39
CA ALA A 86 4.50 -14.16 -0.70
C ALA A 86 4.75 -15.63 -1.08
N LEU A 87 3.70 -16.45 -1.12
CA LEU A 87 3.81 -17.86 -1.50
C LEU A 87 4.32 -18.05 -2.93
N ILE A 88 3.82 -17.25 -3.89
CA ILE A 88 4.28 -17.31 -5.28
C ILE A 88 5.77 -16.92 -5.38
N ASN A 89 6.21 -15.91 -4.63
CA ASN A 89 7.63 -15.52 -4.64
C ASN A 89 8.53 -16.55 -3.94
N LEU A 90 8.06 -17.20 -2.86
CA LEU A 90 8.80 -18.30 -2.24
C LEU A 90 8.96 -19.48 -3.19
N LEU A 91 7.90 -19.82 -3.94
CA LEU A 91 7.98 -20.81 -5.00
C LEU A 91 8.97 -20.38 -6.09
N ASN A 92 8.97 -19.10 -6.47
CA ASN A 92 9.89 -18.60 -7.49
C ASN A 92 11.36 -18.71 -7.04
N VAL A 93 11.67 -18.33 -5.79
CA VAL A 93 13.02 -18.50 -5.21
C VAL A 93 13.41 -19.98 -5.18
N PHE A 94 12.49 -20.86 -4.83
CA PHE A 94 12.73 -22.31 -4.87
C PHE A 94 13.04 -22.81 -6.28
N LEU A 95 12.28 -22.39 -7.30
CA LEU A 95 12.50 -22.80 -8.69
C LEU A 95 13.87 -22.37 -9.21
N PHE A 96 14.24 -21.10 -9.01
CA PHE A 96 15.57 -20.62 -9.42
C PHE A 96 16.70 -21.25 -8.57
N GLY A 97 16.48 -21.50 -7.28
CA GLY A 97 17.43 -22.23 -6.44
C GLY A 97 17.63 -23.67 -6.92
N PHE A 98 16.55 -24.35 -7.30
CA PHE A 98 16.62 -25.67 -7.89
C PHE A 98 17.29 -25.66 -9.26
N ALA A 99 17.04 -24.66 -10.11
CA ALA A 99 17.75 -24.50 -11.39
C ALA A 99 19.27 -24.33 -11.18
N VAL A 100 19.68 -23.51 -10.22
CA VAL A 100 21.11 -23.34 -9.84
C VAL A 100 21.71 -24.65 -9.33
N TYR A 101 21.01 -25.39 -8.47
CA TYR A 101 21.46 -26.70 -7.99
C TYR A 101 21.56 -27.72 -9.14
N TYR A 102 20.51 -27.84 -9.95
CA TYR A 102 20.41 -28.83 -11.01
C TYR A 102 21.47 -28.63 -12.10
N ARG A 103 21.86 -27.37 -12.38
CA ARG A 103 23.01 -27.03 -13.24
C ARG A 103 24.32 -27.71 -12.83
N GLY A 104 24.51 -27.97 -11.53
CA GLY A 104 25.71 -28.62 -11.00
C GLY A 104 25.69 -30.14 -11.07
N THR A 105 24.62 -30.76 -11.58
CA THR A 105 24.47 -32.21 -11.65
C THR A 105 24.86 -32.75 -13.03
N GLU A 106 25.32 -34.00 -13.10
CA GLU A 106 25.60 -34.68 -14.38
C GLU A 106 24.34 -34.86 -15.25
N ALA A 107 23.16 -34.84 -14.61
CA ALA A 107 21.87 -34.97 -15.28
C ALA A 107 21.36 -33.64 -15.87
N ALA A 108 22.10 -32.54 -15.76
CA ALA A 108 21.65 -31.21 -16.14
C ALA A 108 21.26 -31.12 -17.63
N SER A 109 20.07 -30.61 -17.90
CA SER A 109 19.59 -30.32 -19.25
C SER A 109 19.21 -28.85 -19.39
N THR A 110 19.76 -28.19 -20.42
CA THR A 110 19.46 -26.79 -20.76
C THR A 110 17.96 -26.58 -20.96
N TYR A 111 17.26 -27.52 -21.60
CA TYR A 111 15.81 -27.41 -21.84
C TYR A 111 15.00 -27.46 -20.55
N VAL A 112 15.41 -28.31 -19.59
CA VAL A 112 14.74 -28.41 -18.28
C VAL A 112 14.94 -27.13 -17.50
N ILE A 113 16.17 -26.59 -17.49
CA ILE A 113 16.51 -25.33 -16.83
C ILE A 113 15.69 -24.17 -17.42
N LEU A 114 15.66 -24.02 -18.74
CA LEU A 114 14.87 -22.98 -19.41
C LEU A 114 13.36 -23.13 -19.13
N THR A 115 12.86 -24.36 -19.01
CA THR A 115 11.46 -24.60 -18.66
C THR A 115 11.16 -24.13 -17.23
N ILE A 116 12.03 -24.47 -16.27
CA ILE A 116 11.90 -24.03 -14.87
C ILE A 116 11.95 -22.51 -14.77
N GLU A 117 12.92 -21.88 -15.43
CA GLU A 117 13.09 -20.42 -15.43
C GLU A 117 11.94 -19.71 -16.14
N GLY A 118 11.46 -20.24 -17.26
CA GLY A 118 10.29 -19.71 -17.96
C GLY A 118 9.03 -19.75 -17.09
N ILE A 119 8.79 -20.86 -16.38
CA ILE A 119 7.72 -20.94 -15.36
C ILE A 119 7.96 -19.89 -14.28
N GLY A 120 9.19 -19.73 -13.80
CA GLY A 120 9.57 -18.72 -12.82
C GLY A 120 9.26 -17.29 -13.27
N VAL A 121 9.58 -16.93 -14.51
CA VAL A 121 9.28 -15.60 -15.08
C VAL A 121 7.77 -15.34 -15.18
N ILE A 122 6.98 -16.37 -15.52
CA ILE A 122 5.51 -16.27 -15.52
C ILE A 122 4.99 -16.03 -14.09
N LEU A 123 5.46 -16.82 -13.12
CA LEU A 123 5.09 -16.66 -11.72
C LEU A 123 5.52 -15.29 -11.16
N LEU A 124 6.69 -14.80 -11.54
CA LEU A 124 7.20 -13.48 -11.20
C LEU A 124 6.29 -12.37 -11.73
N SER A 125 5.77 -12.52 -12.96
CA SER A 125 4.81 -11.57 -13.55
C SER A 125 3.48 -11.54 -12.77
N ILE A 126 2.96 -12.72 -12.39
CA ILE A 126 1.76 -12.84 -11.55
C ILE A 126 2.00 -12.22 -10.17
N ALA A 127 3.15 -12.53 -9.55
CA ALA A 127 3.54 -11.95 -8.27
C ALA A 127 3.66 -10.42 -8.35
N GLY A 128 4.26 -9.89 -9.42
CA GLY A 128 4.37 -8.47 -9.70
C GLY A 128 3.01 -7.79 -9.80
N TRP A 129 2.05 -8.39 -10.51
CA TRP A 129 0.66 -7.90 -10.57
C TRP A 129 0.00 -7.84 -9.18
N LEU A 130 0.18 -8.88 -8.36
CA LEU A 130 -0.35 -8.92 -7.00
C LEU A 130 0.31 -7.86 -6.11
N GLY A 131 1.63 -7.67 -6.23
CA GLY A 131 2.40 -6.65 -5.54
C GLY A 131 1.96 -5.23 -5.92
N GLY A 132 1.83 -4.96 -7.22
CA GLY A 132 1.28 -3.69 -7.71
C GLY A 132 -0.15 -3.44 -7.21
N THR A 133 -0.99 -4.47 -7.17
CA THR A 133 -2.34 -4.34 -6.58
C THR A 133 -2.29 -4.01 -5.08
N LEU A 134 -1.36 -4.61 -4.33
CA LEU A 134 -1.19 -4.30 -2.90
C LEU A 134 -0.80 -2.84 -2.68
N VAL A 135 0.10 -2.31 -3.51
CA VAL A 135 0.53 -0.91 -3.44
C VAL A 135 -0.59 0.01 -3.92
N HIS A 136 -1.09 -0.15 -5.15
CA HIS A 136 -1.99 0.83 -5.77
C HIS A 136 -3.45 0.72 -5.32
N ARG A 137 -3.96 -0.50 -5.05
CA ARG A 137 -5.37 -0.69 -4.66
C ARG A 137 -5.55 -0.84 -3.16
N ASN A 138 -4.64 -1.54 -2.49
CA ASN A 138 -4.71 -1.72 -1.04
C ASN A 138 -3.90 -0.67 -0.26
N GLN A 139 -3.15 0.20 -0.95
CA GLN A 139 -2.41 1.32 -0.35
C GLN A 139 -1.41 0.87 0.72
N ILE A 140 -0.83 -0.33 0.55
CA ILE A 140 0.22 -0.87 1.41
C ILE A 140 1.55 -0.22 1.06
N GLY A 141 2.26 0.27 2.08
CA GLY A 141 3.55 0.93 1.90
C GLY A 141 3.47 2.39 1.44
N ILE A 142 2.25 2.93 1.24
CA ILE A 142 2.04 4.31 0.82
C ILE A 142 1.93 5.23 2.05
N ASP A 143 2.73 6.29 2.00
CA ASP A 143 2.79 7.37 2.96
C ASP A 143 2.13 8.63 2.36
N HIS A 144 0.98 9.03 2.91
CA HIS A 144 0.13 10.09 2.34
C HIS A 144 0.64 11.52 2.63
N ARG A 145 1.80 11.68 3.30
CA ARG A 145 2.31 12.97 3.80
C ARG A 145 2.69 14.02 2.73
N TYR A 146 2.72 13.69 1.43
CA TYR A 146 3.27 14.59 0.38
C TYR A 146 2.33 15.73 -0.09
N ALA A 147 1.09 15.82 0.37
CA ALA A 147 0.12 16.84 -0.09
C ALA A 147 -0.09 18.01 0.90
N GLN A 148 0.92 18.46 1.66
CA GLN A 148 0.72 19.28 2.88
C GLN A 148 -0.15 18.56 3.94
N ALA A 149 -0.43 17.25 3.77
CA ALA A 149 -1.00 16.32 4.75
C ALA A 149 0.04 15.96 5.84
N GLY A 150 0.73 16.98 6.36
CA GLY A 150 1.93 16.89 7.18
C GLY A 150 1.75 17.58 8.53
N LYS A 151 0.67 17.23 9.24
CA LYS A 151 0.50 17.32 10.70
C LYS A 151 -0.85 16.67 11.01
N TRP A 152 -0.89 15.36 10.95
CA TRP A 152 -2.06 14.62 11.38
C TRP A 152 -2.24 14.82 12.87
N LYS A 153 -3.18 15.69 13.23
CA LYS A 153 -3.77 15.64 14.55
C LYS A 153 -4.73 14.46 14.49
N GLU A 154 -4.41 13.42 15.24
CA GLU A 154 -5.34 12.34 15.52
C GLU A 154 -5.62 12.30 17.02
N SER A 155 -6.82 11.88 17.39
CA SER A 155 -7.20 11.77 18.80
C SER A 155 -8.11 10.57 18.98
N TYR A 156 -7.95 9.91 20.13
CA TYR A 156 -8.65 8.68 20.48
C TYR A 156 -9.56 8.97 21.66
N PHE A 157 -10.80 8.49 21.57
CA PHE A 157 -11.83 8.71 22.56
C PHE A 157 -12.48 7.37 22.91
N GLU A 158 -12.48 7.05 24.20
CA GLU A 158 -13.13 5.84 24.72
C GLU A 158 -14.65 6.01 24.80
N GLN A 159 -15.13 7.24 25.02
CA GLN A 159 -16.55 7.55 25.06
C GLN A 159 -17.22 7.31 23.71
N SER A 160 -18.39 6.68 23.73
CA SER A 160 -19.08 6.21 22.52
C SER A 160 -20.42 6.88 22.23
N SER A 161 -20.90 7.74 23.11
CA SER A 161 -22.18 8.45 22.98
C SER A 161 -22.17 9.79 23.72
N GLY A 162 -23.10 10.67 23.33
CA GLY A 162 -23.29 11.98 23.93
C GLY A 162 -22.35 13.03 23.38
N LYS A 163 -22.02 14.03 24.20
CA LYS A 163 -21.20 15.18 23.83
C LYS A 163 -19.74 14.93 24.17
N ILE A 164 -18.89 14.78 23.16
CA ILE A 164 -17.47 14.45 23.30
C ILE A 164 -16.64 15.67 22.90
N GLU A 165 -15.79 16.17 23.79
CA GLU A 165 -14.86 17.27 23.47
C GLU A 165 -13.75 16.75 22.56
N VAL A 166 -13.68 17.25 21.32
CA VAL A 166 -12.78 16.70 20.29
C VAL A 166 -11.67 17.66 19.86
N ALA A 167 -11.84 18.96 20.11
CA ALA A 167 -10.83 19.97 19.84
C ALA A 167 -11.07 21.26 20.62
N THR A 168 -10.05 22.10 20.72
CA THR A 168 -10.22 23.54 21.04
C THR A 168 -10.58 24.33 19.77
N ILE A 169 -11.25 25.47 19.91
CA ILE A 169 -11.75 26.27 18.78
C ILE A 169 -10.64 26.78 17.84
N ASP A 170 -9.42 26.94 18.34
CA ASP A 170 -8.26 27.42 17.58
C ASP A 170 -7.33 26.28 17.14
N GLU A 171 -7.70 25.02 17.40
CA GLU A 171 -6.82 23.89 17.13
C GLU A 171 -6.57 23.68 15.63
N LEU A 172 -7.59 23.92 14.80
CA LEU A 172 -7.53 23.79 13.35
C LEU A 172 -7.65 25.17 12.70
N LYS A 173 -6.70 25.47 11.82
CA LYS A 173 -6.86 26.57 10.87
C LYS A 173 -7.94 26.22 9.85
N VAL A 174 -8.53 27.24 9.22
CA VAL A 174 -9.43 27.04 8.08
C VAL A 174 -8.80 26.10 7.05
N ASN A 175 -9.60 25.18 6.52
CA ASN A 175 -9.21 24.05 5.65
C ASN A 175 -8.38 22.95 6.32
N GLY A 176 -8.15 23.04 7.63
CA GLY A 176 -7.49 22.01 8.42
C GLY A 176 -8.41 20.81 8.69
N LEU A 177 -7.79 19.63 8.76
CA LEU A 177 -8.44 18.35 9.07
C LEU A 177 -7.79 17.69 10.30
N LYS A 178 -8.59 16.99 11.09
CA LYS A 178 -8.19 16.17 12.24
C LYS A 178 -8.94 14.84 12.19
N LEU A 179 -8.26 13.74 12.43
CA LEU A 179 -8.88 12.42 12.50
C LEU A 179 -9.28 12.09 13.94
N LEU A 180 -10.53 11.67 14.14
CA LEU A 180 -11.07 11.26 15.43
C LEU A 180 -11.36 9.76 15.39
N HIS A 181 -10.86 9.04 16.40
CA HIS A 181 -11.17 7.64 16.64
C HIS A 181 -12.13 7.53 17.82
N VAL A 182 -13.41 7.29 17.54
CA VAL A 182 -14.48 7.31 18.55
C VAL A 182 -15.32 6.03 18.42
N ALA A 183 -15.37 5.21 19.47
CA ALA A 183 -16.16 3.96 19.47
C ALA A 183 -15.88 3.02 18.28
N GLY A 184 -14.62 2.92 17.86
CA GLY A 184 -14.23 2.13 16.68
C GLY A 184 -14.60 2.75 15.32
N LYS A 185 -15.21 3.93 15.30
CA LYS A 185 -15.45 4.73 14.08
C LYS A 185 -14.27 5.67 13.81
N ARG A 186 -14.06 5.98 12.54
CA ARG A 186 -13.10 7.00 12.07
C ARG A 186 -13.90 8.18 11.53
N ILE A 187 -13.75 9.34 12.15
CA ILE A 187 -14.50 10.55 11.83
C ILE A 187 -13.49 11.64 11.51
N ALA A 188 -13.64 12.30 10.37
CA ALA A 188 -12.86 13.47 10.02
C ALA A 188 -13.53 14.73 10.57
N LEU A 189 -12.81 15.47 11.42
CA LEU A 189 -13.17 16.81 11.86
C LEU A 189 -12.47 17.81 10.94
N GLY A 190 -13.24 18.70 10.31
CA GLY A 190 -12.75 19.77 9.45
C GLY A 190 -13.08 21.15 9.99
N ARG A 191 -12.21 22.12 9.73
CA ARG A 191 -12.53 23.54 9.93
C ARG A 191 -12.80 24.20 8.59
N THR A 192 -14.03 24.66 8.37
CA THR A 192 -14.40 25.48 7.21
C THR A 192 -14.36 26.96 7.58
N GLU A 193 -14.64 27.83 6.62
CA GLU A 193 -14.83 29.27 6.88
C GLU A 193 -16.08 29.55 7.73
N LYS A 194 -17.07 28.64 7.74
CA LYS A 194 -18.34 28.81 8.46
C LYS A 194 -18.34 28.23 9.87
N GLY A 195 -17.44 27.30 10.18
CA GLY A 195 -17.54 26.52 11.41
C GLY A 195 -16.75 25.21 11.36
N TYR A 196 -16.81 24.46 12.45
CA TYR A 196 -16.36 23.07 12.46
C TYR A 196 -17.42 22.14 11.87
N VAL A 197 -16.96 21.12 11.14
CA VAL A 197 -17.79 20.08 10.55
C VAL A 197 -17.21 18.71 10.87
N ALA A 198 -18.04 17.68 10.95
CA ALA A 198 -17.58 16.31 11.14
C ALA A 198 -18.28 15.37 10.17
N PHE A 199 -17.52 14.46 9.57
CA PHE A 199 -18.02 13.51 8.57
C PHE A 199 -17.25 12.20 8.63
N ASP A 200 -17.80 11.13 8.03
CA ASP A 200 -17.14 9.83 7.97
C ASP A 200 -15.78 9.98 7.27
N ASP A 201 -14.74 9.42 7.86
CA ASP A 201 -13.42 9.42 7.26
C ASP A 201 -13.37 8.51 6.02
N HIS A 202 -14.25 7.53 5.87
CA HIS A 202 -14.19 6.62 4.72
C HIS A 202 -14.95 7.15 3.51
N CYS A 203 -14.21 7.45 2.45
CA CYS A 203 -14.79 7.72 1.14
C CYS A 203 -15.60 6.52 0.66
N THR A 204 -16.88 6.73 0.34
CA THR A 204 -17.81 5.69 -0.12
C THR A 204 -17.46 5.03 -1.46
N HIS A 205 -16.47 5.55 -2.21
CA HIS A 205 -16.02 4.90 -3.45
C HIS A 205 -15.20 3.63 -3.20
N LYS A 206 -14.05 3.77 -2.53
CA LYS A 206 -13.10 2.66 -2.27
C LYS A 206 -12.51 2.68 -0.86
N GLY A 207 -13.03 3.51 0.04
CA GLY A 207 -12.60 3.57 1.44
C GLY A 207 -11.35 4.43 1.68
N GLY A 208 -11.03 5.34 0.77
CA GLY A 208 -9.95 6.30 1.01
C GLY A 208 -10.27 7.21 2.19
N SER A 209 -9.30 7.44 3.07
CA SER A 209 -9.46 8.36 4.20
C SER A 209 -9.67 9.78 3.67
N LEU A 210 -10.72 10.43 4.14
CA LEU A 210 -11.10 11.78 3.78
C LEU A 210 -10.41 12.81 4.65
N ALA A 211 -9.99 12.44 5.86
CA ALA A 211 -9.02 13.25 6.59
C ALA A 211 -7.68 13.37 5.82
N ASP A 212 -7.37 12.44 4.90
CA ASP A 212 -6.18 12.49 4.02
C ASP A 212 -6.41 13.41 2.80
N GLY A 213 -7.61 13.95 2.69
CA GLY A 213 -8.04 14.75 1.56
C GLY A 213 -7.68 16.22 1.66
N VAL A 214 -8.22 16.97 0.69
CA VAL A 214 -8.15 18.43 0.68
C VAL A 214 -9.55 18.97 0.97
N LEU A 215 -9.68 19.70 2.09
CA LEU A 215 -10.89 20.45 2.41
C LEU A 215 -10.78 21.85 1.81
N MET A 216 -11.71 22.20 0.92
CA MET A 216 -11.80 23.55 0.37
C MET A 216 -13.23 23.84 -0.08
N CYS A 217 -13.66 25.10 0.02
CA CYS A 217 -14.98 25.54 -0.46
C CYS A 217 -16.13 24.61 0.04
N ASN A 218 -16.10 24.27 1.34
CA ASN A 218 -17.07 23.37 1.97
C ASN A 218 -17.19 21.99 1.32
N THR A 219 -16.09 21.51 0.72
CA THR A 219 -16.04 20.27 -0.04
C THR A 219 -14.78 19.51 0.31
N ILE A 220 -14.90 18.22 0.64
CA ILE A 220 -13.75 17.36 0.89
C ILE A 220 -13.43 16.52 -0.35
N HIS A 221 -12.16 16.57 -0.76
CA HIS A 221 -11.65 15.89 -1.93
C HIS A 221 -10.89 14.65 -1.51
N CYS A 222 -11.40 13.47 -1.88
CA CYS A 222 -10.75 12.20 -1.59
C CYS A 222 -9.40 12.11 -2.32
N PRO A 223 -8.30 11.82 -1.61
CA PRO A 223 -6.96 11.82 -2.19
C PRO A 223 -6.69 10.62 -3.12
N TRP A 224 -7.55 9.59 -3.11
CA TRP A 224 -7.32 8.39 -3.91
C TRP A 224 -7.75 8.54 -5.37
N HIS A 225 -9.03 8.87 -5.59
CA HIS A 225 -9.62 8.92 -6.94
C HIS A 225 -10.38 10.20 -7.21
N GLY A 226 -10.28 11.21 -6.33
CA GLY A 226 -10.88 12.53 -6.56
C GLY A 226 -12.38 12.62 -6.31
N SER A 227 -13.00 11.70 -5.57
CA SER A 227 -14.42 11.88 -5.17
C SER A 227 -14.57 13.13 -4.31
N HIS A 228 -15.57 13.95 -4.58
CA HIS A 228 -15.85 15.16 -3.80
C HIS A 228 -17.15 15.02 -3.02
N PHE A 229 -17.14 15.44 -1.76
CA PHE A 229 -18.33 15.42 -0.91
C PHE A 229 -18.57 16.79 -0.28
N ASP A 230 -19.82 17.20 -0.22
CA ASP A 230 -20.23 18.31 0.64
C ASP A 230 -20.10 17.90 2.11
N VAL A 231 -19.39 18.69 2.92
CA VAL A 231 -19.07 18.30 4.30
C VAL A 231 -20.19 18.58 5.31
N GLU A 232 -21.19 19.39 4.95
CA GLU A 232 -22.37 19.64 5.79
C GLU A 232 -23.44 18.57 5.55
N THR A 233 -23.69 18.24 4.28
CA THR A 233 -24.78 17.35 3.86
C THR A 233 -24.34 15.92 3.54
N GLY A 234 -23.04 15.69 3.37
CA GLY A 234 -22.47 14.40 2.95
C GLY A 234 -22.67 14.05 1.48
N LYS A 235 -23.41 14.86 0.72
CA LYS A 235 -23.77 14.59 -0.68
C LYS A 235 -22.53 14.53 -1.57
N VAL A 236 -22.55 13.60 -2.53
CA VAL A 236 -21.53 13.53 -3.58
C VAL A 236 -21.67 14.75 -4.50
N LYS A 237 -20.61 15.55 -4.59
CA LYS A 237 -20.51 16.68 -5.55
C LYS A 237 -19.84 16.24 -6.85
N ALA A 238 -18.89 15.32 -6.78
CA ALA A 238 -18.23 14.74 -7.95
C ALA A 238 -17.83 13.29 -7.67
N GLY A 239 -17.98 12.45 -8.69
CA GLY A 239 -17.60 11.04 -8.64
C GLY A 239 -16.08 10.83 -8.56
N PRO A 240 -15.61 9.58 -8.47
CA PRO A 240 -16.34 8.34 -8.81
C PRO A 240 -17.25 7.77 -7.70
N ALA A 241 -17.27 8.33 -6.49
CA ALA A 241 -18.26 7.96 -5.49
C ALA A 241 -19.69 8.14 -6.01
N LYS A 242 -20.60 7.26 -5.57
CA LYS A 242 -22.05 7.33 -5.91
C LYS A 242 -22.94 7.46 -4.69
N GLN A 243 -22.42 7.16 -3.51
CA GLN A 243 -23.14 7.20 -2.23
C GLN A 243 -22.62 8.37 -1.39
N PRO A 244 -23.49 9.05 -0.62
CA PRO A 244 -23.07 10.11 0.28
C PRO A 244 -22.23 9.55 1.45
N ILE A 245 -21.39 10.38 2.06
CA ILE A 245 -20.78 10.09 3.37
C ILE A 245 -21.74 10.48 4.49
N ALA A 246 -21.59 9.86 5.66
CA ALA A 246 -22.31 10.30 6.85
C ALA A 246 -21.71 11.62 7.37
N THR A 247 -22.55 12.51 7.89
CA THR A 247 -22.13 13.70 8.63
C THR A 247 -22.58 13.59 10.08
N TYR A 248 -21.84 14.23 10.97
CA TYR A 248 -22.08 14.22 12.41
C TYR A 248 -22.28 15.64 12.89
N GLN A 249 -23.12 15.81 13.91
CA GLN A 249 -23.34 17.13 14.48
C GLN A 249 -22.13 17.54 15.32
N VAL A 250 -21.76 18.81 15.16
CA VAL A 250 -20.70 19.46 15.92
C VAL A 250 -21.29 20.67 16.62
N ALA A 251 -20.94 20.86 17.89
CA ALA A 251 -21.29 22.03 18.67
C ALA A 251 -20.02 22.80 19.07
N GLU A 252 -20.00 24.09 18.80
CA GLU A 252 -18.97 25.03 19.28
C GLU A 252 -19.52 25.74 20.53
N GLN A 253 -18.91 25.53 21.70
CA GLN A 253 -19.35 26.14 22.97
C GLN A 253 -18.14 26.41 23.87
N ASP A 254 -18.09 27.58 24.50
CA ASP A 254 -17.07 27.95 25.51
C ASP A 254 -15.62 27.74 25.03
N GLY A 255 -15.33 28.06 23.76
CA GLY A 255 -14.01 27.90 23.16
C GLY A 255 -13.63 26.45 22.82
N LYS A 256 -14.58 25.52 22.91
CA LYS A 256 -14.40 24.08 22.69
C LYS A 256 -15.30 23.58 21.57
N VAL A 257 -14.84 22.52 20.90
CA VAL A 257 -15.55 21.83 19.82
C VAL A 257 -15.96 20.46 20.33
N PHE A 258 -17.25 20.16 20.21
CA PHE A 258 -17.82 18.91 20.64
C PHE A 258 -18.45 18.14 19.49
N LEU A 259 -18.15 16.85 19.41
CA LEU A 259 -18.84 15.90 18.55
C LEU A 259 -20.05 15.34 19.29
N LEU A 260 -21.21 15.27 18.62
CA LEU A 260 -22.43 14.69 19.16
C LEU A 260 -22.69 13.32 18.52
N LEU A 261 -22.72 12.26 19.32
CA LEU A 261 -22.93 10.86 18.89
C LEU A 261 -24.12 10.20 19.58
#